data_AF-A0A183CAN3-F1
#
_entry.id   AF-A0A183CAN3-F1
#
_cell.length_a   1.000
_cell.length_b   1.000
_cell.length_c   1.000
_cell.angle_alpha   90.00
_cell.angle_beta   90.00
_cell.angle_gamma   90.00
#
_symmetry.space_group_name_H-M   'P 1'
#
loop_
_entity.id
_entity.type
_entity.pdbx_description
1 polymer ?
#
loop_
_entity_poly.entity_id
_entity_poly.type
_entity_poly.pdbx_seq_one_letter_code
_entity_poly.pdbx_strand_id
1 'polypeptide(L)'
;MVTVTLLKECGAMLLKVTPKGSFAVFERLRAVLNDCDSIHERTQYMIETMLHIRQSKFVDYPIMLDELDLIDEDDQIAHLVQLNPENGRPYDPDLNLNVFKHDPDFEKNEAEYEEIRKEIIGDPDESEEEEAGAGGEESDEDETKMPAETTSGMEILDMTEQDMVAFRRNVYLTIQSSLDFQEAAHKLIKNELKPELENELCHMIVDCCAQQRTYQRFYGLLAERFCRLRKEFQVAFEQIARDTYYAIHRFDHTKLQNMAKLVAHLLTTVGREQFLSPIKMATERIVNI
;
A
#
# COMPACT_ATOMS: atom_id res chain seq x y z
N MET A 1 2.82 17.93 -34.36
CA MET A 1 3.53 17.22 -33.25
C MET A 1 3.01 17.64 -31.88
N VAL A 2 2.85 18.95 -31.61
CA VAL A 2 2.34 19.46 -30.32
C VAL A 2 0.95 18.92 -29.97
N THR A 3 0.01 18.91 -30.92
CA THR A 3 -1.38 18.47 -30.68
C THR A 3 -1.50 17.03 -30.18
N VAL A 4 -0.74 16.09 -30.76
CA VAL A 4 -0.78 14.67 -30.34
C VAL A 4 -0.23 14.53 -28.93
N THR A 5 0.87 15.23 -28.62
CA THR A 5 1.47 15.19 -27.27
C THR A 5 0.51 15.78 -26.25
N LEU A 6 -0.08 16.94 -26.53
CA LEU A 6 -1.09 17.56 -25.67
C LEU A 6 -2.29 16.61 -25.43
N LEU A 7 -2.80 15.99 -26.48
CA LEU A 7 -3.93 15.06 -26.37
C LEU A 7 -3.60 13.78 -25.62
N LYS A 8 -2.33 13.33 -25.59
CA LYS A 8 -1.94 12.18 -24.76
C LYS A 8 -2.11 12.51 -23.27
N GLU A 9 -1.62 13.68 -22.85
CA GLU A 9 -1.65 14.09 -21.43
C GLU A 9 -3.07 14.48 -20.98
N CYS A 10 -3.78 15.35 -21.73
CA CYS A 10 -5.10 15.84 -21.30
C CYS A 10 -6.29 15.02 -21.83
N GLY A 11 -6.05 14.01 -22.66
CA GLY A 11 -7.09 13.29 -23.39
C GLY A 11 -8.06 12.53 -22.50
N ALA A 12 -7.57 11.97 -21.40
CA ALA A 12 -8.39 11.28 -20.41
C ALA A 12 -9.39 12.24 -19.74
N MET A 13 -8.91 13.43 -19.31
CA MET A 13 -9.75 14.47 -18.70
C MET A 13 -10.77 15.04 -19.70
N LEU A 14 -10.35 15.29 -20.94
CA LEU A 14 -11.24 15.74 -22.01
C LEU A 14 -12.37 14.74 -22.30
N LEU A 15 -12.08 13.43 -22.21
CA LEU A 15 -13.08 12.39 -22.39
C LEU A 15 -14.09 12.34 -21.22
N LYS A 16 -13.64 12.58 -19.98
CA LYS A 16 -14.49 12.65 -18.76
C LYS A 16 -15.40 13.88 -18.79
N VAL A 17 -14.84 15.07 -19.01
CA VAL A 17 -15.58 16.34 -18.89
C VAL A 17 -16.36 16.69 -20.15
N THR A 18 -15.77 16.51 -21.35
CA THR A 18 -16.39 16.96 -22.61
C THR A 18 -16.26 15.90 -23.72
N PRO A 19 -17.03 14.79 -23.65
CA PRO A 19 -16.92 13.69 -24.62
C PRO A 19 -17.25 14.12 -26.05
N LYS A 20 -18.17 15.08 -26.23
CA LYS A 20 -18.51 15.65 -27.55
C LYS A 20 -17.34 16.43 -28.17
N GLY A 21 -16.61 17.18 -27.36
CA GLY A 21 -15.44 17.95 -27.79
C GLY A 21 -14.29 17.02 -28.18
N SER A 22 -14.02 16.02 -27.33
CA SER A 22 -13.06 14.96 -27.63
C SER A 22 -13.39 14.25 -28.95
N PHE A 23 -14.66 13.85 -29.16
CA PHE A 23 -15.11 13.24 -30.41
C PHE A 23 -14.81 14.12 -31.64
N ALA A 24 -15.14 15.41 -31.58
CA ALA A 24 -14.91 16.34 -32.69
C ALA A 24 -13.41 16.48 -33.04
N VAL A 25 -12.53 16.51 -32.04
CA VAL A 25 -11.07 16.55 -32.25
C VAL A 25 -10.58 15.29 -32.96
N PHE A 26 -11.01 14.11 -32.51
CA PHE A 26 -10.60 12.85 -33.11
C PHE A 26 -11.18 12.61 -34.52
N GLU A 27 -12.39 13.07 -34.79
CA GLU A 27 -12.92 13.06 -36.16
C GLU A 27 -12.07 13.94 -37.08
N ARG A 28 -11.62 15.10 -36.60
CA ARG A 28 -10.70 15.95 -37.36
C ARG A 28 -9.35 15.29 -37.61
N LEU A 29 -8.81 14.54 -36.64
CA LEU A 29 -7.60 13.76 -36.83
C LEU A 29 -7.77 12.64 -37.87
N ARG A 30 -8.94 11.97 -37.90
CA ARG A 30 -9.26 10.97 -38.92
C ARG A 30 -9.41 11.60 -40.30
N ALA A 31 -10.08 12.74 -40.40
CA ALA A 31 -10.20 13.49 -41.65
C ALA A 31 -8.81 13.89 -42.18
N VAL A 32 -7.91 14.37 -41.30
CA VAL A 32 -6.52 14.65 -41.70
C VAL A 32 -5.82 13.39 -42.22
N LEU A 33 -6.03 12.22 -41.60
CA LEU A 33 -5.43 10.96 -42.02
C LEU A 33 -5.93 10.47 -43.38
N ASN A 34 -7.22 10.66 -43.67
CA ASN A 34 -7.88 10.10 -44.86
C ASN A 34 -7.94 11.07 -46.05
N ASP A 35 -8.10 12.38 -45.78
CA ASP A 35 -8.40 13.39 -46.80
C ASP A 35 -7.13 14.13 -47.30
N CYS A 36 -5.98 13.94 -46.64
CA CYS A 36 -4.72 14.54 -47.08
C CYS A 36 -3.91 13.56 -47.95
N ASP A 37 -3.76 13.89 -49.23
CA ASP A 37 -2.98 13.09 -50.20
C ASP A 37 -1.48 13.02 -49.87
N SER A 38 -0.95 13.96 -49.09
CA SER A 38 0.48 14.04 -48.73
C SER A 38 0.71 14.32 -47.24
N ILE A 39 0.72 13.26 -46.44
CA ILE A 39 1.10 13.31 -45.02
C ILE A 39 2.48 12.71 -44.84
N HIS A 40 3.33 13.37 -44.05
CA HIS A 40 4.63 12.82 -43.67
C HIS A 40 4.44 11.57 -42.79
N GLU A 41 5.18 10.49 -43.08
CA GLU A 41 5.09 9.18 -42.40
C GLU A 41 5.10 9.28 -40.85
N ARG A 42 6.01 10.09 -40.30
CA ARG A 42 6.03 10.40 -38.86
C ARG A 42 4.71 10.94 -38.32
N THR A 43 4.05 11.85 -39.03
CA THR A 43 2.77 12.43 -38.59
C THR A 43 1.65 11.40 -38.65
N GLN A 44 1.64 10.57 -39.70
CA GLN A 44 0.72 9.45 -39.84
C GLN A 44 0.83 8.49 -38.64
N TYR A 45 2.04 8.02 -38.33
CA TYR A 45 2.28 7.12 -37.19
C TYR A 45 1.84 7.73 -35.85
N MET A 46 2.09 9.04 -35.64
CA MET A 46 1.66 9.73 -34.43
C MET A 46 0.12 9.78 -34.29
N ILE A 47 -0.61 10.00 -35.39
CA ILE A 47 -2.08 10.02 -35.39
C ILE A 47 -2.63 8.61 -35.16
N GLU A 48 -2.08 7.59 -35.81
CA GLU A 48 -2.47 6.19 -35.60
C GLU A 48 -2.24 5.75 -34.15
N THR A 49 -1.08 6.10 -33.58
CA THR A 49 -0.77 5.85 -32.16
C THR A 49 -1.80 6.52 -31.25
N MET A 50 -2.19 7.77 -31.55
CA MET A 50 -3.18 8.51 -30.78
C MET A 50 -4.57 7.84 -30.84
N LEU A 51 -4.96 7.30 -32.00
CA LEU A 51 -6.21 6.56 -32.16
C LEU A 51 -6.19 5.25 -31.36
N HIS A 52 -5.05 4.56 -31.28
CA HIS A 52 -4.89 3.37 -30.44
C HIS A 52 -5.03 3.71 -28.94
N ILE A 53 -4.38 4.79 -28.47
CA ILE A 53 -4.49 5.25 -27.07
C ILE A 53 -5.94 5.59 -26.70
N ARG A 54 -6.72 6.16 -27.63
CA ARG A 54 -8.15 6.38 -27.42
C ARG A 54 -8.93 5.07 -27.28
N GLN A 55 -8.62 4.05 -28.09
CA GLN A 55 -9.28 2.74 -28.02
C GLN A 55 -9.02 2.06 -26.67
N SER A 56 -7.79 2.18 -26.16
CA SER A 56 -7.43 1.73 -24.82
C SER A 56 -7.92 2.67 -23.70
N LYS A 57 -8.74 3.68 -24.01
CA LYS A 57 -9.30 4.64 -23.05
C LYS A 57 -8.25 5.29 -22.12
N PHE A 58 -7.06 5.57 -22.65
CA PHE A 58 -5.99 6.25 -21.90
C PHE A 58 -5.51 5.51 -20.63
N VAL A 59 -5.56 4.18 -20.60
CA VAL A 59 -5.09 3.39 -19.43
C VAL A 59 -3.65 3.76 -19.02
N ASP A 60 -2.75 3.99 -19.97
CA ASP A 60 -1.35 4.36 -19.68
C ASP A 60 -1.15 5.86 -19.36
N TYR A 61 -2.21 6.67 -19.46
CA TYR A 61 -2.18 8.12 -19.28
C TYR A 61 -3.34 8.55 -18.35
N PRO A 62 -3.22 8.26 -17.04
CA PRO A 62 -4.24 8.63 -16.06
C PRO A 62 -4.38 10.16 -15.95
N ILE A 63 -5.55 10.62 -15.47
CA ILE A 63 -5.87 12.06 -15.37
C ILE A 63 -4.96 12.76 -14.34
N MET A 64 -4.79 12.12 -13.19
CA MET A 64 -3.88 12.50 -12.12
C MET A 64 -3.18 11.23 -11.65
N LEU A 65 -1.94 11.37 -11.19
CA LEU A 65 -1.23 10.28 -10.50
C LEU A 65 -1.69 10.27 -9.04
N ASP A 66 -1.79 9.08 -8.43
CA ASP A 66 -2.25 8.93 -7.05
C ASP A 66 -1.44 9.77 -6.05
N GLU A 67 -0.13 9.93 -6.28
CA GLU A 67 0.76 10.77 -5.44
C GLU A 67 0.50 12.28 -5.56
N LEU A 68 -0.21 12.72 -6.61
CA LEU A 68 -0.50 14.12 -6.90
C LEU A 68 -1.95 14.51 -6.61
N ASP A 69 -2.78 13.58 -6.15
CA ASP A 69 -4.18 13.81 -5.80
C ASP A 69 -4.29 14.29 -4.34
N LEU A 70 -3.93 15.56 -4.13
CA LEU A 70 -3.77 16.17 -2.79
C LEU A 70 -4.92 17.09 -2.38
N ILE A 71 -5.81 17.44 -3.31
CA ILE A 71 -6.84 18.47 -3.12
C ILE A 71 -8.19 17.86 -3.44
N ASP A 72 -9.11 17.92 -2.48
CA ASP A 72 -10.47 17.43 -2.64
C ASP A 72 -11.20 18.12 -3.79
N GLU A 73 -12.06 17.39 -4.50
CA GLU A 73 -12.75 17.91 -5.70
C GLU A 73 -13.56 19.19 -5.42
N ASP A 74 -14.08 19.36 -4.20
CA ASP A 74 -14.89 20.51 -3.79
C ASP A 74 -14.06 21.79 -3.55
N ASP A 75 -12.76 21.65 -3.23
CA ASP A 75 -11.84 22.77 -2.99
C ASP A 75 -11.08 23.22 -4.25
N GLN A 76 -11.26 22.51 -5.36
CA GLN A 76 -10.58 22.82 -6.62
C GLN A 76 -11.19 24.04 -7.34
N ILE A 77 -10.39 25.08 -7.54
CA ILE A 77 -10.80 26.29 -8.28
C ILE A 77 -10.39 26.20 -9.77
N ALA A 78 -11.35 25.86 -10.63
CA ALA A 78 -11.14 25.77 -12.07
C ALA A 78 -11.25 27.13 -12.78
N HIS A 79 -10.13 27.65 -13.26
CA HIS A 79 -10.08 28.93 -13.98
C HIS A 79 -10.42 28.75 -15.46
N LEU A 80 -11.36 29.54 -15.99
CA LEU A 80 -11.71 29.53 -17.41
C LEU A 80 -10.81 30.49 -18.20
N VAL A 81 -9.70 29.96 -18.71
CA VAL A 81 -8.75 30.71 -19.55
C VAL A 81 -8.96 30.35 -21.02
N GLN A 82 -9.33 31.34 -21.83
CA GLN A 82 -9.52 31.16 -23.27
C GLN A 82 -8.22 31.39 -24.04
N LEU A 83 -7.94 30.60 -25.08
CA LEU A 83 -6.77 30.79 -25.95
C LEU A 83 -6.76 32.16 -26.64
N ASN A 84 -7.95 32.63 -27.03
CA ASN A 84 -8.16 33.94 -27.60
C ASN A 84 -9.07 34.72 -26.65
N PRO A 85 -8.55 35.73 -25.93
CA PRO A 85 -9.35 36.50 -24.99
C PRO A 85 -10.42 37.29 -25.74
N GLU A 86 -11.63 37.35 -25.19
CA GLU A 86 -12.82 37.95 -25.80
C GLU A 86 -12.62 39.43 -26.20
N ASN A 87 -11.72 40.13 -25.49
CA ASN A 87 -11.41 41.55 -25.72
C ASN A 87 -10.15 41.78 -26.58
N GLY A 88 -9.52 40.73 -27.11
CA GLY A 88 -8.30 40.84 -27.93
C GLY A 88 -7.05 41.36 -27.20
N ARG A 89 -7.16 41.62 -25.88
CA ARG A 89 -6.02 42.01 -25.05
C ARG A 89 -5.29 40.75 -24.57
N PRO A 90 -3.96 40.64 -24.77
CA PRO A 90 -3.17 39.56 -24.20
C PRO A 90 -3.34 39.50 -22.68
N TYR A 91 -3.27 38.30 -22.10
CA TYR A 91 -3.16 38.16 -20.65
C TYR A 91 -1.88 38.83 -20.17
N ASP A 92 -1.98 39.60 -19.08
CA ASP A 92 -0.81 40.18 -18.43
C ASP A 92 -0.11 39.09 -17.60
N PRO A 93 1.15 38.76 -17.88
CA PRO A 93 1.91 37.78 -17.09
C PRO A 93 2.40 38.34 -15.74
N ASP A 94 2.14 39.60 -15.41
CA ASP A 94 2.53 40.25 -14.15
C ASP A 94 4.02 40.03 -13.79
N LEU A 95 4.90 40.10 -14.80
CA LEU A 95 6.35 39.88 -14.64
C LEU A 95 7.00 40.86 -13.66
N ASN A 96 6.31 41.96 -13.37
CA ASN A 96 6.74 42.97 -12.42
C ASN A 96 6.76 42.47 -10.97
N LEU A 97 6.04 41.38 -10.64
CA LEU A 97 6.00 40.73 -9.33
C LEU A 97 7.22 39.84 -9.07
N ASN A 98 7.91 39.38 -10.12
CA ASN A 98 9.12 38.55 -10.01
C ASN A 98 10.38 39.36 -9.60
N VAL A 99 10.28 40.68 -9.48
CA VAL A 99 11.39 41.57 -9.16
C VAL A 99 11.16 42.20 -7.81
N PHE A 100 12.12 42.02 -6.90
CA PHE A 100 12.06 42.62 -5.57
C PHE A 100 11.98 44.14 -5.66
N LYS A 101 10.98 44.71 -4.99
CA LYS A 101 10.74 46.14 -4.88
C LYS A 101 10.41 46.47 -3.44
N HIS A 102 10.79 47.67 -3.02
CA HIS A 102 10.41 48.16 -1.71
C HIS A 102 8.90 48.36 -1.64
N ASP A 103 8.26 47.72 -0.67
CA ASP A 103 6.84 47.87 -0.35
C ASP A 103 6.67 48.85 0.83
N PRO A 104 6.04 50.02 0.64
CA PRO A 104 5.77 50.95 1.74
C PRO A 104 4.79 50.42 2.79
N ASP A 105 3.94 49.44 2.44
CA ASP A 105 2.95 48.84 3.34
C ASP A 105 3.36 47.42 3.78
N PHE A 106 4.66 47.09 3.68
CA PHE A 106 5.22 45.77 4.01
C PHE A 106 4.69 45.21 5.35
N GLU A 107 4.72 46.00 6.42
CA GLU A 107 4.29 45.54 7.76
C GLU A 107 2.81 45.14 7.81
N LYS A 108 1.94 45.77 7.02
CA LYS A 108 0.51 45.42 6.96
C LYS A 108 0.30 44.16 6.12
N ASN A 109 0.93 44.11 4.94
CA ASN A 109 0.80 42.98 4.04
C ASN A 109 1.34 41.69 4.70
N GLU A 110 2.46 41.77 5.43
CA GLU A 110 3.01 40.63 6.17
C GLU A 110 2.03 40.13 7.26
N ALA A 111 1.34 41.05 7.95
CA ALA A 111 0.34 40.68 8.94
C ALA A 111 -0.88 39.99 8.30
N GLU A 112 -1.39 40.52 7.18
CA GLU A 112 -2.49 39.91 6.41
C GLU A 112 -2.09 38.52 5.87
N TYR A 113 -0.85 38.36 5.39
CA TYR A 113 -0.34 37.06 4.95
C TYR A 113 -0.23 36.04 6.10
N GLU A 114 0.18 36.47 7.29
CA GLU A 114 0.25 35.58 8.45
C GLU A 114 -1.15 35.13 8.90
N GLU A 115 -2.16 36.02 8.86
CA GLU A 115 -3.55 35.65 9.12
C GLU A 115 -4.06 34.59 8.13
N ILE A 116 -3.82 34.77 6.83
CA ILE A 116 -4.19 33.80 5.79
C ILE A 116 -3.42 32.48 5.96
N ARG A 117 -2.13 32.55 6.30
CA ARG A 117 -1.30 31.37 6.53
C ARG A 117 -1.85 30.53 7.68
N LYS A 118 -2.25 31.17 8.78
CA LYS A 118 -2.85 30.50 9.94
C LYS A 118 -4.21 29.89 9.59
N GLU A 119 -5.02 30.56 8.78
CA GLU A 119 -6.30 30.02 8.31
C GLU A 119 -6.14 28.75 7.46
N ILE A 120 -5.15 28.71 6.56
CA ILE A 120 -4.96 27.60 5.62
C ILE A 120 -4.21 26.42 6.25
N ILE A 121 -3.14 26.68 7.01
CA ILE A 121 -2.22 25.64 7.51
C ILE A 121 -2.47 25.30 8.98
N GLY A 122 -3.12 26.19 9.74
CA GLY A 122 -3.21 26.13 11.19
C GLY A 122 -2.02 26.80 11.88
N ASP A 123 -2.18 27.15 13.16
CA ASP A 123 -1.10 27.70 13.99
C ASP A 123 -0.27 26.55 14.60
N PRO A 124 1.03 26.43 14.30
CA PRO A 124 1.86 25.40 14.93
C PRO A 124 1.91 25.53 16.46
N ASP A 125 1.76 26.74 16.99
CA ASP A 125 1.87 27.01 18.44
C ASP A 125 0.60 26.62 19.22
N GLU A 126 -0.57 26.48 18.58
CA GLU A 126 -1.80 26.02 19.24
C GLU A 126 -1.84 24.49 19.43
N SER A 127 -0.94 23.74 18.78
CA SER A 127 -0.88 22.29 18.90
C SER A 127 -0.08 21.76 20.11
N GLU A 128 0.50 22.64 20.94
CA GLU A 128 1.29 22.27 22.13
C GLU A 128 0.65 22.63 23.50
N GLU A 129 -0.53 23.27 23.55
CA GLU A 129 -1.11 23.81 24.81
C GLU A 129 -2.32 23.05 25.42
N GLU A 130 -2.65 21.82 25.00
CA GLU A 130 -3.75 21.03 25.60
C GLU A 130 -3.36 19.86 26.53
N GLU A 131 -2.11 19.75 26.99
CA GLU A 131 -1.68 18.68 27.93
C GLU A 131 -1.28 19.21 29.32
N ALA A 132 -2.15 20.04 29.92
CA ALA A 132 -1.98 20.46 31.31
C ALA A 132 -3.31 20.63 32.08
N GLY A 133 -3.84 19.51 32.57
CA GLY A 133 -4.51 19.51 33.88
C GLY A 133 -5.86 18.79 33.97
N ALA A 134 -5.89 17.65 34.67
CA ALA A 134 -6.54 17.51 35.99
C ALA A 134 -6.90 16.03 36.25
N GLY A 135 -6.13 15.40 37.14
CA GLY A 135 -6.58 14.18 37.81
C GLY A 135 -7.62 14.51 38.87
N GLY A 136 -8.69 13.72 38.94
CA GLY A 136 -9.72 13.84 39.97
C GLY A 136 -10.88 12.85 39.80
N GLU A 137 -10.67 11.64 40.34
CA GLU A 137 -11.59 10.67 40.99
C GLU A 137 -13.02 10.37 40.46
N GLU A 138 -13.37 9.10 40.67
CA GLU A 138 -14.51 8.31 40.19
C GLU A 138 -15.91 8.72 40.70
N SER A 139 -16.97 8.47 39.90
CA SER A 139 -18.15 7.65 40.28
C SER A 139 -19.20 7.56 39.15
N ASP A 140 -19.62 6.32 38.88
CA ASP A 140 -20.94 5.77 38.48
C ASP A 140 -21.82 6.32 37.32
N GLU A 141 -22.09 5.37 36.41
CA GLU A 141 -23.32 5.03 35.66
C GLU A 141 -24.43 6.10 35.46
N ASP A 142 -24.65 6.52 34.20
CA ASP A 142 -25.97 6.36 33.57
C ASP A 142 -25.92 6.42 32.03
N GLU A 143 -26.73 5.59 31.38
CA GLU A 143 -26.87 5.51 29.92
C GLU A 143 -27.55 6.76 29.36
N THR A 144 -26.92 7.43 28.39
CA THR A 144 -27.68 8.23 27.40
C THR A 144 -26.99 8.25 26.05
N LYS A 145 -27.64 7.60 25.07
CA LYS A 145 -27.32 7.67 23.64
C LYS A 145 -27.57 9.08 23.09
N MET A 146 -26.54 9.72 22.55
CA MET A 146 -26.62 10.77 21.51
C MET A 146 -25.36 10.72 20.62
N PRO A 147 -25.42 11.26 19.38
CA PRO A 147 -24.86 10.62 18.18
C PRO A 147 -23.37 10.87 17.96
N ALA A 148 -22.74 9.91 17.28
CA ALA A 148 -21.34 9.93 16.89
C ALA A 148 -21.03 11.14 15.98
N GLU A 149 -20.34 12.13 16.55
CA GLU A 149 -19.50 13.05 15.79
C GLU A 149 -18.19 12.35 15.45
N THR A 150 -17.87 12.45 14.17
CA THR A 150 -16.74 11.86 13.48
C THR A 150 -15.45 12.51 13.97
N THR A 151 -14.80 11.94 14.99
CA THR A 151 -13.42 12.31 15.35
C THR A 151 -12.46 11.69 14.33
N SER A 152 -12.19 12.42 13.25
CA SER A 152 -11.06 12.19 12.38
C SER A 152 -9.77 12.62 13.09
N GLY A 153 -8.81 11.71 13.26
CA GLY A 153 -7.40 12.10 13.34
C GLY A 153 -6.62 11.83 14.64
N MET A 154 -7.17 11.14 15.65
CA MET A 154 -6.29 10.52 16.65
C MET A 154 -5.77 9.20 16.09
N GLU A 155 -4.48 9.17 15.71
CA GLU A 155 -3.76 7.91 15.49
C GLU A 155 -3.67 7.17 16.83
N ILE A 156 -4.68 6.34 17.09
CA ILE A 156 -4.69 5.44 18.25
C ILE A 156 -3.56 4.43 18.03
N LEU A 157 -2.44 4.66 18.71
CA LEU A 157 -1.34 3.69 18.78
C LEU A 157 -1.82 2.47 19.57
N ASP A 158 -2.25 1.44 18.83
CA ASP A 158 -2.70 0.18 19.42
C ASP A 158 -1.52 -0.60 20.03
N MET A 159 -1.35 -0.48 21.34
CA MET A 159 -0.37 -1.24 22.12
C MET A 159 -0.87 -2.63 22.52
N THR A 160 -2.06 -3.05 22.09
CA THR A 160 -2.74 -4.25 22.61
C THR A 160 -2.57 -5.50 21.74
N GLU A 161 -1.83 -5.42 20.63
CA GLU A 161 -1.58 -6.53 19.67
C GLU A 161 -2.87 -7.30 19.26
N GLN A 162 -4.04 -6.68 19.34
CA GLN A 162 -5.33 -7.37 19.20
C GLN A 162 -5.50 -7.99 17.81
N ASP A 163 -5.05 -7.29 16.78
CA ASP A 163 -5.07 -7.75 15.40
C ASP A 163 -4.21 -9.00 15.19
N MET A 164 -3.04 -9.07 15.84
CA MET A 164 -2.16 -10.23 15.77
C MET A 164 -2.79 -11.44 16.46
N VAL A 165 -3.41 -11.25 17.63
CA VAL A 165 -4.12 -12.32 18.34
C VAL A 165 -5.32 -12.82 17.54
N ALA A 166 -6.08 -11.92 16.92
CA ALA A 166 -7.20 -12.26 16.04
C ALA A 166 -6.73 -13.06 14.82
N PHE A 167 -5.62 -12.65 14.19
CA PHE A 167 -5.00 -13.36 13.08
C PHE A 167 -4.56 -14.77 13.47
N ARG A 168 -3.81 -14.93 14.58
CA ARG A 168 -3.38 -16.24 15.11
C ARG A 168 -4.57 -17.17 15.35
N ARG A 169 -5.65 -16.64 15.95
CA ARG A 169 -6.88 -17.41 16.19
C ARG A 169 -7.54 -17.85 14.89
N ASN A 170 -7.61 -16.98 13.90
CA ASN A 170 -8.20 -17.28 12.59
C ASN A 170 -7.41 -18.38 11.86
N VAL A 171 -6.07 -18.27 11.82
CA VAL A 171 -5.19 -19.28 11.22
C VAL A 171 -5.38 -20.64 11.91
N TYR A 172 -5.37 -20.67 13.24
CA TYR A 172 -5.58 -21.90 14.01
C TYR A 172 -6.94 -22.57 13.69
N LEU A 173 -8.02 -21.79 13.72
CA LEU A 173 -9.37 -22.30 13.42
C LEU A 173 -9.50 -22.77 11.96
N THR A 174 -8.85 -22.08 11.03
CA THR A 174 -8.83 -22.48 9.61
C THR A 174 -8.10 -23.80 9.40
N ILE A 175 -6.97 -24.01 10.08
CA ILE A 175 -6.23 -25.27 10.04
C ILE A 175 -7.06 -26.40 10.68
N GLN A 176 -7.61 -26.16 11.86
CA GLN A 176 -8.34 -27.18 12.64
C GLN A 176 -9.68 -27.60 11.99
N SER A 177 -10.32 -26.69 11.26
CA SER A 177 -11.58 -26.94 10.54
C SER A 177 -11.40 -27.57 9.15
N SER A 178 -10.16 -27.69 8.67
CA SER A 178 -9.86 -28.25 7.35
C SER A 178 -9.56 -29.74 7.45
N LEU A 179 -10.07 -30.52 6.50
CA LEU A 179 -9.85 -31.98 6.50
C LEU A 179 -8.54 -32.35 5.80
N ASP A 180 -8.19 -31.63 4.74
CA ASP A 180 -7.00 -31.89 3.93
C ASP A 180 -6.09 -30.65 3.82
N PHE A 181 -4.79 -30.88 3.63
CA PHE A 181 -3.79 -29.81 3.59
C PHE A 181 -4.01 -28.88 2.38
N GLN A 182 -4.56 -29.39 1.27
CA GLN A 182 -4.88 -28.56 0.11
C GLN A 182 -6.03 -27.59 0.40
N GLU A 183 -7.05 -28.06 1.12
CA GLU A 183 -8.18 -27.24 1.55
C GLU A 183 -7.70 -26.14 2.52
N ALA A 184 -6.87 -26.50 3.50
CA ALA A 184 -6.29 -25.56 4.44
C ALA A 184 -5.44 -24.50 3.72
N ALA A 185 -4.55 -24.91 2.80
CA ALA A 185 -3.72 -24.00 2.03
C ALA A 185 -4.58 -23.03 1.20
N HIS A 186 -5.62 -23.54 0.54
CA HIS A 186 -6.50 -22.70 -0.28
C HIS A 186 -7.29 -21.69 0.55
N LYS A 187 -7.84 -22.10 1.70
CA LYS A 187 -8.55 -21.18 2.61
C LYS A 187 -7.63 -20.11 3.18
N LEU A 188 -6.41 -20.48 3.57
CA LEU A 188 -5.41 -19.54 4.10
C LEU A 188 -4.99 -18.51 3.05
N ILE A 189 -4.85 -18.89 1.78
CA ILE A 189 -4.50 -17.95 0.69
C ILE A 189 -5.69 -17.05 0.33
N LYS A 190 -6.91 -17.58 0.35
CA LYS A 190 -8.12 -16.84 -0.05
C LYS A 190 -8.51 -15.74 0.95
N ASN A 191 -8.10 -15.84 2.21
CA ASN A 191 -8.36 -14.82 3.23
C ASN A 191 -7.43 -13.60 3.14
N GLU A 192 -6.93 -13.26 1.93
CA GLU A 192 -6.10 -12.08 1.63
C GLU A 192 -4.99 -11.84 2.66
N LEU A 193 -4.03 -12.77 2.70
CA LEU A 193 -2.83 -12.61 3.51
C LEU A 193 -2.09 -11.33 3.12
N LYS A 194 -2.09 -10.33 4.02
CA LYS A 194 -1.20 -9.18 3.91
C LYS A 194 0.25 -9.69 3.90
N PRO A 195 1.15 -9.13 3.06
CA PRO A 195 2.52 -9.61 2.95
C PRO A 195 3.30 -9.56 4.28
N GLU A 196 2.94 -8.63 5.17
CA GLU A 196 3.52 -8.49 6.51
C GLU A 196 3.19 -9.65 7.45
N LEU A 197 2.07 -10.34 7.24
CA LEU A 197 1.58 -11.43 8.09
C LEU A 197 2.07 -12.81 7.65
N GLU A 198 2.82 -12.90 6.56
CA GLU A 198 3.27 -14.18 5.99
C GLU A 198 4.26 -14.92 6.88
N ASN A 199 5.17 -14.19 7.54
CA ASN A 199 6.08 -14.76 8.51
C ASN A 199 5.31 -15.31 9.72
N GLU A 200 4.33 -14.54 10.20
CA GLU A 200 3.49 -14.94 11.32
C GLU A 200 2.64 -16.17 10.99
N LEU A 201 2.14 -16.28 9.75
CA LEU A 201 1.47 -17.48 9.27
C LEU A 201 2.39 -18.71 9.35
N CYS A 202 3.63 -18.58 8.88
CA CYS A 202 4.62 -19.65 8.96
C CYS A 202 4.89 -20.07 10.42
N HIS A 203 5.06 -19.09 11.32
CA HIS A 203 5.20 -19.35 12.76
C HIS A 203 3.99 -20.11 13.32
N MET A 204 2.77 -19.68 13.00
CA MET A 204 1.56 -20.34 13.46
C MET A 204 1.43 -21.78 12.96
N ILE A 205 1.77 -22.07 11.70
CA ILE A 205 1.74 -23.45 11.16
C ILE A 205 2.71 -24.35 11.94
N VAL A 206 3.90 -23.82 12.25
CA VAL A 206 4.94 -24.53 13.00
C VAL A 206 4.51 -24.75 14.45
N ASP A 207 3.98 -23.73 15.12
CA ASP A 207 3.52 -23.83 16.51
C ASP A 207 2.35 -24.81 16.65
N CYS A 208 1.40 -24.79 15.71
CA CYS A 208 0.33 -25.77 15.65
C CYS A 208 0.88 -27.20 15.53
N CYS A 209 1.93 -27.40 14.71
CA CYS A 209 2.59 -28.69 14.56
C CYS A 209 3.32 -29.13 15.84
N ALA A 210 4.04 -28.21 16.48
CA ALA A 210 4.80 -28.47 17.69
C ALA A 210 3.90 -28.87 18.86
N GLN A 211 2.73 -28.24 18.99
CA GLN A 211 1.77 -28.49 20.09
C GLN A 211 0.97 -29.80 19.93
N GLN A 212 1.02 -30.47 18.77
CA GLN A 212 0.33 -31.76 18.62
C GLN A 212 0.92 -32.83 19.54
N ARG A 213 0.08 -33.74 20.05
CA ARG A 213 0.55 -34.88 20.84
C ARG A 213 1.47 -35.81 20.03
N THR A 214 1.22 -35.92 18.73
CA THR A 214 2.00 -36.72 17.79
C THR A 214 2.12 -36.00 16.45
N TYR A 215 3.27 -36.15 15.80
CA TYR A 215 3.50 -35.58 14.48
C TYR A 215 2.47 -36.07 13.47
N GLN A 216 1.75 -35.13 12.86
CA GLN A 216 0.84 -35.39 11.77
C GLN A 216 1.47 -34.95 10.45
N ARG A 217 1.46 -35.84 9.46
CA ARG A 217 2.00 -35.57 8.11
C ARG A 217 1.32 -34.37 7.42
N PHE A 218 0.09 -34.07 7.81
CA PHE A 218 -0.66 -32.89 7.37
C PHE A 218 0.18 -31.60 7.40
N TYR A 219 0.88 -31.32 8.51
CA TYR A 219 1.65 -30.08 8.66
C TYR A 219 2.89 -30.03 7.74
N GLY A 220 3.54 -31.17 7.52
CA GLY A 220 4.64 -31.27 6.57
C GLY A 220 4.21 -31.01 5.13
N LEU A 221 3.07 -31.57 4.71
CA LEU A 221 2.49 -31.33 3.38
C LEU A 221 1.98 -29.90 3.20
N LEU A 222 1.41 -29.31 4.25
CA LEU A 222 0.97 -27.92 4.26
C LEU A 222 2.16 -26.96 4.10
N ALA A 223 3.21 -27.12 4.91
CA ALA A 223 4.42 -26.31 4.82
C ALA A 223 5.15 -26.50 3.47
N GLU A 224 5.22 -27.73 2.95
CA GLU A 224 5.74 -28.04 1.60
C GLU A 224 4.96 -27.28 0.51
N ARG A 225 3.62 -27.25 0.61
CA ARG A 225 2.78 -26.52 -0.35
C ARG A 225 3.07 -25.03 -0.34
N PHE A 226 3.21 -24.41 0.83
CA PHE A 226 3.57 -22.99 0.94
C PHE A 226 4.98 -22.70 0.41
N CYS A 227 5.97 -23.55 0.71
CA CYS A 227 7.33 -23.42 0.18
C CYS A 227 7.37 -23.49 -1.37
N ARG A 228 6.50 -24.32 -1.98
CA ARG A 228 6.41 -24.41 -3.45
C ARG A 228 5.60 -23.28 -4.09
N LEU A 229 4.79 -22.57 -3.31
CA LEU A 229 3.98 -21.46 -3.81
C LEU A 229 4.84 -20.22 -4.04
N ARG A 230 5.62 -19.80 -3.02
CA ARG A 230 6.50 -18.63 -3.08
C ARG A 230 7.80 -18.87 -2.31
N LYS A 231 8.89 -18.27 -2.80
CA LYS A 231 10.22 -18.35 -2.19
C LYS A 231 10.29 -17.67 -0.82
N GLU A 232 9.45 -16.67 -0.57
CA GLU A 232 9.37 -15.95 0.71
C GLU A 232 9.02 -16.89 1.85
N PHE A 233 7.98 -17.72 1.69
CA PHE A 233 7.60 -18.74 2.67
C PHE A 233 8.72 -19.75 2.92
N GLN A 234 9.46 -20.14 1.88
CA GLN A 234 10.59 -21.03 2.05
C GLN A 234 11.67 -20.41 2.96
N VAL A 235 12.02 -19.14 2.75
CA VAL A 235 12.99 -18.41 3.60
C VAL A 235 12.46 -18.28 5.03
N ALA A 236 11.17 -18.02 5.21
CA ALA A 236 10.54 -17.95 6.52
C ALA A 236 10.64 -19.30 7.27
N PHE A 237 10.29 -20.42 6.64
CA PHE A 237 10.43 -21.75 7.26
C PHE A 237 11.89 -22.12 7.54
N GLU A 238 12.83 -21.70 6.69
CA GLU A 238 14.27 -21.86 6.93
C GLU A 238 14.71 -21.10 8.18
N GLN A 239 14.29 -19.84 8.32
CA GLN A 239 14.60 -19.01 9.48
C GLN A 239 14.01 -19.60 10.77
N ILE A 240 12.73 -19.98 10.74
CA ILE A 240 12.06 -20.62 11.88
C ILE A 240 12.79 -21.90 12.31
N ALA A 241 13.28 -22.70 11.36
CA ALA A 241 14.05 -23.90 11.69
C ALA A 241 15.38 -23.57 12.40
N ARG A 242 16.07 -22.47 12.03
CA ARG A 242 17.28 -22.03 12.74
C ARG A 242 16.96 -21.52 14.13
N ASP A 243 15.92 -20.70 14.26
CA ASP A 243 15.52 -20.12 15.55
C ASP A 243 15.06 -21.22 16.51
N THR A 244 14.33 -22.21 15.99
CA THR A 244 13.97 -23.42 16.71
C THR A 244 15.23 -24.13 17.20
N TYR A 245 16.27 -24.28 16.36
CA TYR A 245 17.54 -24.92 16.75
C TYR A 245 18.23 -24.20 17.91
N TYR A 246 18.32 -22.87 17.87
CA TYR A 246 18.91 -22.09 18.97
C TYR A 246 18.06 -22.15 20.26
N ALA A 247 16.74 -22.24 20.12
CA ALA A 247 15.80 -22.34 21.23
C ALA A 247 15.53 -23.79 21.70
N ILE A 248 16.25 -24.81 21.20
CA ILE A 248 15.98 -26.23 21.51
C ILE A 248 15.88 -26.51 23.01
N HIS A 249 16.70 -25.84 23.81
CA HIS A 249 16.75 -25.99 25.27
C HIS A 249 15.44 -25.62 26.00
N ARG A 250 14.53 -24.89 25.34
CA ARG A 250 13.22 -24.50 25.88
C ARG A 250 12.09 -25.45 25.51
N PHE A 251 12.34 -26.42 24.62
CA PHE A 251 11.31 -27.36 24.16
C PHE A 251 11.23 -28.61 25.05
N ASP A 252 10.00 -29.08 25.25
CA ASP A 252 9.75 -30.40 25.81
C ASP A 252 9.98 -31.50 24.75
N HIS A 253 10.05 -32.74 25.21
CA HIS A 253 10.39 -33.88 24.34
C HIS A 253 9.42 -34.03 23.16
N THR A 254 8.14 -33.78 23.36
CA THR A 254 7.10 -33.90 22.32
C THR A 254 7.26 -32.85 21.24
N LYS A 255 7.41 -31.56 21.61
CA LYS A 255 7.65 -30.49 20.64
C LYS A 255 8.92 -30.75 19.83
N LEU A 256 9.99 -31.17 20.50
CA LEU A 256 11.27 -31.47 19.83
C LEU A 256 11.10 -32.58 18.79
N GLN A 257 10.40 -33.68 19.12
CA GLN A 257 10.15 -34.76 18.16
C GLN A 257 9.32 -34.30 16.95
N ASN A 258 8.27 -33.50 17.17
CA ASN A 258 7.41 -33.02 16.09
C ASN A 258 8.17 -32.06 15.18
N MET A 259 8.93 -31.13 15.76
CA MET A 259 9.76 -30.19 15.03
C MET A 259 10.85 -30.88 14.21
N ALA A 260 11.54 -31.87 14.80
CA ALA A 260 12.55 -32.65 14.07
C ALA A 260 11.94 -33.37 12.86
N LYS A 261 10.73 -33.95 13.00
CA LYS A 261 10.03 -34.61 11.89
C LYS A 261 9.55 -33.63 10.82
N LEU A 262 9.09 -32.44 11.21
CA LEU A 262 8.69 -31.38 10.28
C LEU A 262 9.89 -30.90 9.46
N VAL A 263 11.00 -30.58 10.12
CA VAL A 263 12.23 -30.15 9.43
C VAL A 263 12.78 -31.27 8.54
N ALA A 264 12.74 -32.52 8.99
CA ALA A 264 13.12 -33.66 8.15
C ALA A 264 12.23 -33.77 6.89
N HIS A 265 10.92 -33.58 7.03
CA HIS A 265 9.99 -33.58 5.88
C HIS A 265 10.36 -32.47 4.89
N LEU A 266 10.56 -31.24 5.37
CA LEU A 266 10.93 -30.09 4.51
C LEU A 266 12.29 -30.28 3.83
N LEU A 267 13.29 -30.80 4.54
CA LEU A 267 14.60 -31.13 3.98
C LEU A 267 14.49 -32.14 2.82
N THR A 268 13.67 -33.17 2.98
CA THR A 268 13.51 -34.20 1.93
C THR A 268 12.72 -33.73 0.71
N THR A 269 11.79 -32.79 0.88
CA THR A 269 10.80 -32.42 -0.16
C THR A 269 11.08 -31.09 -0.86
N VAL A 270 11.72 -30.14 -0.15
CA VAL A 270 12.01 -28.77 -0.63
C VAL A 270 13.52 -28.58 -0.88
N GLY A 271 14.36 -29.27 -0.12
CA GLY A 271 15.79 -29.49 -0.43
C GLY A 271 16.62 -28.22 -0.58
N ARG A 272 17.17 -27.70 0.52
CA ARG A 272 18.34 -26.79 0.51
C ARG A 272 19.28 -27.05 1.69
N GLU A 273 20.58 -26.92 1.43
CA GLU A 273 21.66 -27.03 2.43
C GLU A 273 21.58 -25.96 3.53
N GLN A 274 20.85 -24.86 3.28
CA GLN A 274 20.74 -23.72 4.19
C GLN A 274 19.98 -24.05 5.50
N PHE A 275 19.06 -25.02 5.48
CA PHE A 275 18.40 -25.54 6.68
C PHE A 275 19.38 -26.17 7.69
N LEU A 276 20.51 -26.71 7.21
CA LEU A 276 21.52 -27.38 8.04
C LEU A 276 22.68 -26.45 8.43
N SER A 277 22.76 -25.24 7.86
CA SER A 277 23.84 -24.28 8.12
C SER A 277 24.08 -23.93 9.61
N PRO A 278 23.06 -23.84 10.50
CA PRO A 278 23.32 -23.57 11.92
C PRO A 278 23.76 -24.81 12.72
N ILE A 279 23.60 -26.03 12.19
CA ILE A 279 23.84 -27.26 12.93
C ILE A 279 25.34 -27.56 12.97
N LYS A 280 25.96 -27.33 14.14
CA LYS A 280 27.36 -27.68 14.38
C LYS A 280 27.43 -28.98 15.16
N MET A 281 27.94 -30.03 14.53
CA MET A 281 28.25 -31.30 15.21
C MET A 281 29.65 -31.23 15.82
N ALA A 282 29.80 -30.49 16.93
CA ALA A 282 31.03 -30.45 17.71
C ALA A 282 30.88 -31.37 18.93
N THR A 283 31.80 -32.32 19.10
CA THR A 283 31.96 -33.03 20.38
C THR A 283 32.87 -32.17 21.27
N GLU A 284 32.33 -31.10 21.83
CA GLU A 284 32.96 -30.52 23.00
C GLU A 284 32.80 -31.56 24.12
N ARG A 285 33.89 -32.31 24.39
CA ARG A 285 34.01 -33.05 25.64
C ARG A 285 33.74 -32.05 26.75
N ILE A 286 32.65 -32.24 27.48
CA ILE A 286 32.44 -31.60 28.77
C ILE A 286 33.60 -32.10 29.65
N VAL A 287 34.68 -31.32 29.68
CA VAL A 287 35.76 -31.44 30.65
C VAL A 287 35.41 -30.42 31.73
N ASN A 288 35.28 -30.93 32.97
CA ASN A 288 34.97 -30.28 34.24
C ASN A 288 33.46 -30.12 34.48
N ILE A 289 32.88 -30.69 35.55
CA ILE A 289 33.37 -30.88 36.93
C ILE A 289 33.26 -32.34 37.39
#